data_AF-A0A1V6K8M7-F1
#
_entry.id   AF-A0A1V6K8M7-F1
#
_cell.length_a   1.000
_cell.length_b   1.000
_cell.length_c   1.000
_cell.angle_alpha   90.00
_cell.angle_beta   90.00
_cell.angle_gamma   90.00
#
_symmetry.space_group_name_H-M   'P 1'
#
loop_
_entity.id
_entity.type
_entity.pdbx_description
1 polymer ?
#
loop_
_entity_poly.entity_id
_entity_poly.type
_entity_poly.pdbx_seq_one_letter_code
_entity_poly.pdbx_strand_id
1 'polypeptide(L)'
;MGYSSSLIRRKFKDIAGRRYEAVLKDYSEFLLTDKEMRVPEVRSILIPLDLFVHDITDEAIDVLSAYNATITLAYITDAGVIELLEQALNHASTEEFRAKKEEYGRELLDRTMAKLGDHGFMVQTRMFVGHKGDDVVRMAKNHDMVALCRRYADGESTETSVSPIVLRICQRVETPALIY
;
A
#
# COMPACT_ATOMS: atom_id res chain seq x y z
N MET A 1 -9.93 -25.25 14.51
CA MET A 1 -9.31 -25.87 15.72
C MET A 1 -8.82 -27.32 15.60
N GLY A 2 -9.35 -28.22 14.76
CA GLY A 2 -9.03 -29.66 14.85
C GLY A 2 -7.65 -30.09 14.35
N TYR A 3 -7.18 -29.57 13.21
CA TYR A 3 -6.01 -30.13 12.52
C TYR A 3 -4.68 -29.76 13.19
N SER A 4 -4.41 -28.47 13.40
CA SER A 4 -3.15 -28.00 14.01
C SER A 4 -2.99 -28.46 15.46
N SER A 5 -4.09 -28.43 16.24
CA SER A 5 -4.08 -28.95 17.62
C SER A 5 -3.84 -30.46 17.67
N SER A 6 -4.39 -31.22 16.72
CA SER A 6 -4.16 -32.67 16.64
C SER A 6 -2.73 -33.02 16.27
N LEU A 7 -2.10 -32.27 15.35
CA LEU A 7 -0.72 -32.49 14.92
C LEU A 7 0.28 -32.20 16.04
N ILE A 8 0.07 -31.10 16.76
CA ILE A 8 0.88 -30.70 17.92
C ILE A 8 0.69 -31.71 19.07
N ARG A 9 -0.55 -32.07 19.41
CA ARG A 9 -0.83 -33.08 20.43
C ARG A 9 -0.23 -34.44 20.08
N ARG A 10 -0.21 -34.83 18.80
CA ARG A 10 0.39 -36.10 18.36
C ARG A 10 1.91 -36.10 18.48
N LYS A 11 2.57 -34.99 18.13
CA LYS A 11 4.04 -34.89 18.13
C LYS A 11 4.65 -34.81 19.53
N PHE A 12 3.93 -34.24 20.49
CA PHE A 12 4.43 -33.98 21.85
C PHE A 12 3.70 -34.76 22.95
N LYS A 13 2.89 -35.75 22.56
CA LYS A 13 2.02 -36.57 23.44
C LYS A 13 2.79 -37.18 24.63
N ASP A 14 4.02 -37.61 24.38
CA ASP A 14 4.83 -38.36 25.35
C ASP A 14 5.87 -37.50 26.09
N ILE A 15 5.99 -36.21 25.75
CA ILE A 15 7.03 -35.32 26.30
C ILE A 15 6.48 -34.40 27.40
N ALA A 16 5.23 -33.96 27.30
CA ALA A 16 4.73 -32.82 28.09
C ALA A 16 3.51 -33.07 28.99
N GLY A 17 2.83 -34.22 28.90
CA GLY A 17 1.68 -34.55 29.75
C GLY A 17 0.67 -33.39 29.96
N ARG A 18 0.12 -33.26 31.18
CA ARG A 18 -0.85 -32.21 31.58
C ARG A 18 -0.29 -30.78 31.56
N ARG A 19 1.03 -30.59 31.43
CA ARG A 19 1.63 -29.24 31.35
C ARG A 19 1.25 -28.55 30.04
N TYR A 20 1.09 -29.30 28.95
CA TYR A 20 0.70 -28.70 27.67
C TYR A 20 -0.74 -28.17 27.68
N GLU A 21 -1.65 -28.85 28.38
CA GLU A 21 -3.02 -28.38 28.56
C GLU A 21 -3.11 -27.17 29.48
N ALA A 22 -2.28 -27.12 30.54
CA ALA A 22 -2.18 -25.94 31.41
C ALA A 22 -1.60 -24.74 30.64
N VAL A 23 -0.50 -24.92 29.89
CA VAL A 23 0.07 -23.88 29.03
C VAL A 23 -0.94 -23.44 27.95
N LEU A 24 -1.59 -24.34 27.23
CA LEU A 24 -2.61 -23.93 26.25
C LEU A 24 -3.78 -23.18 26.87
N LYS A 25 -4.17 -23.49 28.11
CA LYS A 25 -5.23 -22.79 28.83
C LYS A 25 -4.76 -21.41 29.27
N ASP A 26 -3.58 -21.31 29.87
CA ASP A 26 -2.99 -20.07 30.35
C ASP A 26 -2.62 -19.11 29.20
N TYR A 27 -2.30 -19.66 28.02
CA TYR A 27 -1.98 -18.89 26.82
C TYR A 27 -3.12 -18.81 25.80
N SER A 28 -4.31 -19.36 26.11
CA SER A 28 -5.46 -19.33 25.20
C SER A 28 -5.92 -17.91 24.88
N GLU A 29 -5.71 -16.97 25.81
CA GLU A 29 -5.98 -15.54 25.62
C GLU A 29 -4.96 -14.85 24.70
N PHE A 30 -3.81 -15.46 24.43
CA PHE A 30 -2.77 -14.95 23.53
C PHE A 30 -2.77 -15.64 22.16
N LEU A 31 -3.52 -16.73 22.01
CA LEU A 31 -3.66 -17.42 20.73
C LEU A 31 -4.80 -16.74 19.95
N LEU A 32 -4.45 -16.08 18.84
CA LEU A 32 -5.41 -15.56 17.88
C LEU A 32 -6.45 -16.65 17.57
N THR A 33 -7.72 -16.33 17.80
CA THR A 33 -8.84 -17.21 17.49
C THR A 33 -8.85 -17.55 15.99
N ASP A 34 -9.49 -18.66 15.59
CA ASP A 34 -9.65 -19.03 14.16
C ASP A 34 -10.28 -17.90 13.31
N LYS A 35 -10.98 -16.94 13.95
CA LYS A 35 -11.50 -15.72 13.31
C LYS A 35 -10.45 -14.62 13.15
N GLU A 36 -9.56 -14.45 14.13
CA GLU A 36 -8.44 -13.49 14.10
C GLU A 36 -7.28 -13.99 13.24
N MET A 37 -7.18 -15.31 12.97
CA MET A 37 -6.25 -15.89 12.01
C MET A 37 -6.66 -15.71 10.54
N ARG A 38 -7.85 -15.17 10.24
CA ARG A 38 -8.24 -14.91 8.86
C ARG A 38 -7.52 -13.66 8.37
N VAL A 39 -6.36 -13.86 7.75
CA VAL A 39 -5.74 -12.85 6.89
C VAL A 39 -6.82 -12.39 5.90
N PRO A 40 -7.14 -11.08 5.83
CA PRO A 40 -8.09 -10.58 4.85
C PRO A 40 -7.69 -11.07 3.46
N GLU A 41 -8.64 -11.59 2.70
CA GLU A 41 -8.38 -11.94 1.30
C GLU A 41 -8.20 -10.64 0.50
N VAL A 42 -6.96 -10.18 0.39
CA VAL A 42 -6.58 -9.04 -0.46
C VAL A 42 -6.34 -9.56 -1.87
N ARG A 43 -7.19 -9.16 -2.81
CA ARG A 43 -7.08 -9.52 -4.24
C ARG A 43 -6.73 -8.32 -5.11
N SER A 44 -6.89 -7.11 -4.59
CA SER A 44 -6.64 -5.85 -5.28
C SER A 44 -5.99 -4.84 -4.35
N ILE A 45 -4.89 -4.24 -4.80
CA ILE A 45 -4.08 -3.30 -4.01
C ILE A 45 -3.89 -2.03 -4.81
N LEU A 46 -4.30 -0.89 -4.26
CA LEU A 46 -4.03 0.42 -4.83
C LEU A 46 -2.71 0.97 -4.30
N ILE A 47 -1.82 1.40 -5.19
CA ILE A 47 -0.59 2.12 -4.84
C ILE A 47 -0.60 3.46 -5.56
N PRO A 48 -0.95 4.56 -4.87
CA PRO A 48 -0.89 5.87 -5.46
C PRO A 48 0.55 6.40 -5.47
N LEU A 49 0.89 7.03 -6.59
CA LEU A 49 2.21 7.58 -6.86
C LEU A 49 2.06 9.06 -7.20
N ASP A 50 3.08 9.83 -6.87
CA ASP A 50 3.23 11.20 -7.31
C ASP A 50 4.70 11.57 -7.42
N LEU A 51 4.98 12.84 -7.71
CA LEU A 51 6.34 13.38 -7.83
C LEU A 51 7.22 13.13 -6.60
N PHE A 52 6.64 13.01 -5.41
CA PHE A 52 7.38 12.86 -4.15
C PHE A 52 7.63 11.39 -3.80
N VAL A 53 7.02 10.46 -4.53
CA VAL A 53 7.28 9.03 -4.41
C VAL A 53 8.46 8.65 -5.30
N HIS A 54 9.55 8.22 -4.69
CA HIS A 54 10.75 7.80 -5.42
C HIS A 54 10.65 6.34 -5.87
N ASP A 55 10.37 5.41 -4.97
CA ASP A 55 10.18 3.99 -5.28
C ASP A 55 9.41 3.29 -4.17
N ILE A 56 8.92 2.08 -4.45
CA ILE A 56 8.44 1.15 -3.42
C ILE A 56 9.64 0.46 -2.76
N THR A 57 9.65 0.34 -1.43
CA THR A 57 10.76 -0.30 -0.72
C THR A 57 10.66 -1.83 -0.81
N ASP A 58 11.80 -2.52 -0.71
CA ASP A 58 11.83 -3.98 -0.80
C ASP A 58 11.08 -4.63 0.37
N GLU A 59 11.09 -4.00 1.56
CA GLU A 59 10.31 -4.45 2.71
C GLU A 59 8.80 -4.35 2.45
N ALA A 60 8.36 -3.32 1.72
CA ALA A 60 6.96 -3.20 1.33
C ALA A 60 6.59 -4.29 0.32
N ILE A 61 7.45 -4.56 -0.66
CA ILE A 61 7.27 -5.66 -1.62
C ILE A 61 7.14 -7.00 -0.89
N ASP A 62 8.02 -7.28 0.08
CA ASP A 62 7.98 -8.50 0.88
C ASP A 62 6.62 -8.67 1.59
N VAL A 63 6.13 -7.60 2.23
CA VAL A 63 4.81 -7.61 2.88
C VAL A 63 3.68 -7.81 1.86
N LEU A 64 3.73 -7.14 0.72
CA LEU A 64 2.73 -7.26 -0.34
C LEU A 64 2.75 -8.67 -0.97
N SER A 65 3.90 -9.34 -0.99
CA SER A 65 4.07 -10.66 -1.62
C SER A 65 3.32 -11.77 -0.87
N ALA A 66 2.95 -11.52 0.38
CA ALA A 66 2.08 -12.40 1.15
C ALA A 66 0.66 -12.49 0.55
N TYR A 67 0.28 -11.55 -0.33
CA TYR A 67 -1.03 -11.50 -0.98
C TYR A 67 -0.90 -11.86 -2.46
N ASN A 68 -1.80 -12.72 -2.94
CA ASN A 68 -1.94 -13.00 -4.38
C ASN A 68 -2.87 -11.96 -5.04
N ALA A 69 -2.42 -10.70 -5.06
CA ALA A 69 -3.24 -9.56 -5.45
C ALA A 69 -2.78 -8.90 -6.76
N THR A 70 -3.72 -8.27 -7.46
CA THR A 70 -3.44 -7.35 -8.55
C THR A 70 -3.09 -5.99 -7.98
N ILE A 71 -1.98 -5.41 -8.45
CA ILE A 71 -1.55 -4.07 -8.05
C ILE A 71 -2.01 -3.05 -9.09
N THR A 72 -2.72 -2.02 -8.66
CA THR A 72 -3.03 -0.84 -9.46
C THR A 72 -2.10 0.30 -9.05
N LEU A 73 -1.15 0.67 -9.91
CA LEU A 73 -0.34 1.87 -9.76
C LEU A 73 -1.09 3.08 -10.32
N ALA A 74 -1.33 4.09 -9.50
CA ALA A 74 -2.06 5.28 -9.88
C ALA A 74 -1.18 6.53 -9.71
N TYR A 75 -0.59 7.03 -10.79
CA TYR A 75 0.15 8.29 -10.76
C TYR A 75 -0.81 9.47 -10.89
N ILE A 76 -0.84 10.34 -9.88
CA ILE A 76 -1.77 11.48 -9.80
C ILE A 76 -0.98 12.78 -9.83
N THR A 77 -1.14 13.54 -10.92
CA THR A 77 -0.64 14.92 -10.98
C THR A 77 -1.64 15.86 -10.32
N ASP A 78 -1.16 16.75 -9.46
CA ASP A 78 -2.05 17.66 -8.70
C ASP A 78 -2.65 18.73 -9.63
N ALA A 79 -3.98 18.76 -9.71
CA ALA A 79 -4.72 19.73 -10.51
C ALA A 79 -4.51 21.17 -10.04
N GLY A 80 -4.45 21.40 -8.72
CA GLY A 80 -4.24 22.74 -8.15
C GLY A 80 -2.86 23.30 -8.50
N VAL A 81 -1.83 22.44 -8.54
CA VAL A 81 -0.49 22.85 -9.00
C VAL A 81 -0.51 23.25 -10.48
N ILE A 82 -1.25 22.51 -11.32
CA ILE A 82 -1.38 22.85 -12.74
C ILE A 82 -2.09 24.19 -12.92
N GLU A 83 -3.20 24.42 -12.23
CA GLU A 83 -3.96 25.67 -12.29
C GLU A 83 -3.13 26.89 -11.86
N LEU A 84 -2.34 26.75 -10.78
CA LEU A 84 -1.44 27.82 -10.32
C LEU A 84 -0.36 28.15 -11.36
N LEU A 85 0.17 27.15 -12.05
CA LEU A 85 1.19 27.34 -13.08
C LEU A 85 0.60 27.95 -14.35
N GLU A 86 -0.62 27.60 -14.73
CA GLU A 86 -1.35 28.25 -15.83
C GLU A 86 -1.60 29.73 -15.56
N GLN A 87 -1.81 30.12 -14.30
CA GLN A 87 -1.99 31.52 -13.92
C GLN A 87 -0.67 32.29 -13.84
N ALA A 88 0.43 31.62 -13.49
CA ALA A 88 1.73 32.25 -13.26
C ALA A 88 2.64 32.29 -14.50
N LEU A 89 2.47 31.36 -15.44
CA LEU A 89 3.37 31.19 -16.59
C LEU A 89 2.64 31.47 -17.91
N ASN A 90 3.43 31.71 -18.96
CA ASN A 90 2.90 31.74 -20.32
C ASN A 90 2.56 30.31 -20.80
N HIS A 91 1.67 30.22 -21.80
CA HIS A 91 1.17 28.93 -22.29
C HIS A 91 2.28 27.95 -22.71
N ALA A 92 3.35 28.44 -23.37
CA ALA A 92 4.45 27.59 -23.82
C ALA A 92 5.22 26.96 -22.64
N SER A 93 5.49 27.73 -21.58
CA SER A 93 6.15 27.24 -20.37
C SER A 93 5.27 26.27 -19.57
N THR A 94 3.95 26.48 -19.55
CA THR A 94 3.00 25.54 -18.93
C THR A 94 3.00 24.20 -19.66
N GLU A 95 2.97 24.20 -20.99
CA GLU A 95 2.98 22.98 -21.80
C GLU A 95 4.30 22.21 -21.65
N GLU A 96 5.44 22.92 -21.62
CA GLU A 96 6.74 22.28 -21.35
C GLU A 96 6.78 21.64 -19.95
N PHE A 97 6.23 22.32 -18.94
CA PHE A 97 6.14 21.77 -17.59
C PHE A 97 5.26 20.52 -17.54
N ARG A 98 4.09 20.55 -18.20
CA ARG A 98 3.20 19.39 -18.30
C ARG A 98 3.89 18.20 -18.93
N ALA A 99 4.56 18.41 -20.07
CA ALA A 99 5.29 17.37 -20.78
C ALA A 99 6.36 16.73 -19.87
N LYS A 100 7.15 17.54 -19.16
CA LYS A 100 8.17 17.03 -18.20
C LYS A 100 7.56 16.24 -17.04
N LYS A 101 6.40 16.66 -16.52
CA LYS A 101 5.71 15.94 -15.44
C LYS A 101 5.12 14.61 -15.91
N GLU A 102 4.55 14.58 -17.12
CA GLU A 102 4.04 13.35 -17.72
C GLU A 102 5.14 12.37 -18.10
N GLU A 103 6.30 12.86 -18.55
CA GLU A 103 7.48 12.04 -18.78
C GLU A 103 7.97 11.41 -17.46
N TYR A 104 8.19 12.22 -16.43
CA TYR A 104 8.57 11.71 -15.11
C TYR A 104 7.57 10.69 -14.55
N GLY A 105 6.27 10.97 -14.68
CA GLY A 105 5.21 10.08 -14.22
C GLY A 105 5.22 8.73 -14.95
N ARG A 106 5.47 8.73 -16.26
CA ARG A 106 5.65 7.49 -17.05
C ARG A 106 6.88 6.72 -16.62
N GLU A 107 8.02 7.38 -16.47
CA GLU A 107 9.26 6.72 -16.00
C GLU A 107 9.10 6.09 -14.62
N LEU A 108 8.42 6.78 -13.68
CA LEU A 108 8.12 6.23 -12.36
C LEU A 108 7.16 5.04 -12.44
N LEU A 109 6.11 5.11 -13.27
CA LEU A 109 5.21 3.98 -13.46
C LEU A 109 5.93 2.78 -14.06
N ASP A 110 6.74 2.98 -15.09
CA ASP A 110 7.45 1.90 -15.78
C ASP A 110 8.49 1.24 -14.86
N ARG A 111 9.28 2.03 -14.11
CA ARG A 111 10.27 1.47 -13.16
C ARG A 111 9.61 0.69 -12.03
N THR A 112 8.53 1.22 -11.45
CA THR A 112 7.83 0.56 -10.33
C THR A 112 7.05 -0.65 -10.82
N MET A 113 6.46 -0.59 -12.02
CA MET A 113 5.81 -1.72 -12.67
C MET A 113 6.80 -2.86 -12.93
N ALA A 114 7.98 -2.55 -13.50
CA ALA A 114 9.03 -3.55 -13.73
C ALA A 114 9.48 -4.19 -12.40
N LYS A 115 9.77 -3.37 -11.39
CA LYS A 115 10.19 -3.84 -10.07
C LYS A 115 9.18 -4.78 -9.42
N LEU A 116 7.89 -4.45 -9.48
CA LEU A 116 6.82 -5.31 -8.97
C LEU A 116 6.60 -6.55 -9.85
N GLY A 117 6.72 -6.41 -11.16
CA GLY A 117 6.64 -7.54 -12.10
C GLY A 117 7.73 -8.58 -11.87
N ASP A 118 8.96 -8.16 -11.57
CA ASP A 118 10.08 -9.03 -11.22
C ASP A 118 9.82 -9.86 -9.95
N HIS A 119 8.94 -9.38 -9.07
CA HIS A 119 8.47 -10.08 -7.87
C HIS A 119 7.17 -10.88 -8.09
N GLY A 120 6.71 -11.00 -9.33
CA GLY A 120 5.58 -11.84 -9.72
C GLY A 120 4.21 -11.22 -9.58
N PHE A 121 4.10 -9.90 -9.32
CA PHE A 121 2.81 -9.23 -9.27
C PHE A 121 2.22 -8.98 -10.66
N MET A 122 0.90 -9.10 -10.78
CA MET A 122 0.17 -8.53 -11.92
C MET A 122 -0.06 -7.05 -11.65
N VAL A 123 0.50 -6.18 -12.50
CA VAL A 123 0.46 -4.73 -12.31
C VAL A 123 -0.36 -4.07 -13.42
N GLN A 124 -1.25 -3.17 -13.02
CA GLN A 124 -1.98 -2.25 -13.89
C GLN A 124 -1.55 -0.82 -13.58
N THR A 125 -1.37 0.01 -14.62
CA THR A 125 -0.96 1.40 -14.45
C THR A 125 -2.05 2.36 -14.91
N ARG A 126 -2.16 3.49 -14.22
CA ARG A 126 -3.03 4.60 -14.62
C ARG A 126 -2.33 5.91 -14.27
N MET A 127 -2.36 6.86 -15.20
CA MET A 127 -1.87 8.22 -15.00
C MET A 127 -3.01 9.21 -15.28
N PHE A 128 -3.22 10.17 -14.39
CA PHE A 128 -4.22 11.22 -14.59
C PHE A 128 -3.94 12.46 -13.74
N VAL A 129 -4.60 13.57 -14.09
CA VAL A 129 -4.62 14.81 -13.30
C VAL A 129 -5.81 14.78 -12.34
N GLY A 130 -5.60 15.13 -11.08
CA GLY A 130 -6.64 15.10 -10.06
C GLY A 130 -6.25 15.71 -8.71
N HIS A 131 -7.05 15.43 -7.69
CA HIS A 131 -6.84 15.84 -6.31
C HIS A 131 -6.34 14.65 -5.49
N LYS A 132 -5.03 14.59 -5.29
CA LYS A 132 -4.29 13.45 -4.72
C LYS A 132 -4.92 12.76 -3.51
N GLY A 133 -5.46 13.53 -2.56
CA GLY A 133 -6.11 12.95 -1.37
C GLY A 133 -7.49 12.37 -1.66
N ASP A 134 -8.35 13.15 -2.30
CA ASP A 134 -9.74 12.76 -2.57
C ASP A 134 -9.85 11.64 -3.60
N ASP A 135 -9.00 11.67 -4.62
CA ASP A 135 -8.96 10.63 -5.64
C ASP A 135 -8.50 9.29 -5.09
N VAL A 136 -7.49 9.28 -4.22
CA VAL A 136 -7.05 8.06 -3.55
C VAL A 136 -8.16 7.50 -2.67
N VAL A 137 -8.82 8.33 -1.86
CA VAL A 137 -9.95 7.90 -1.01
C VAL A 137 -11.09 7.32 -1.86
N ARG A 138 -11.38 7.92 -3.02
CA ARG A 138 -12.40 7.42 -3.95
C ARG A 138 -12.02 6.10 -4.60
N MET A 139 -10.77 5.98 -5.07
CA MET A 139 -10.25 4.76 -5.70
C MET A 139 -10.13 3.60 -4.72
N ALA A 140 -9.76 3.89 -3.47
CA ALA A 140 -9.63 2.92 -2.39
C ALA A 140 -10.91 2.09 -2.20
N LYS A 141 -12.10 2.69 -2.38
CA LYS A 141 -13.39 1.98 -2.28
C LYS A 141 -13.55 0.76 -3.20
N ASN A 142 -12.76 0.69 -4.27
CA ASN A 142 -12.79 -0.39 -5.24
C ASN A 142 -11.59 -1.36 -5.11
N HIS A 143 -10.80 -1.23 -4.04
CA HIS A 143 -9.63 -2.06 -3.77
C HIS A 143 -9.73 -2.66 -2.37
N ASP A 144 -9.06 -3.78 -2.14
CA ASP A 144 -9.09 -4.45 -0.83
C ASP A 144 -8.06 -3.87 0.15
N MET A 145 -7.03 -3.21 -0.38
CA MET A 145 -5.99 -2.54 0.40
C MET A 145 -5.41 -1.33 -0.36
N VAL A 146 -4.88 -0.36 0.37
CA VAL A 146 -4.08 0.74 -0.18
C VAL A 146 -2.67 0.68 0.42
N ALA A 147 -1.63 0.71 -0.40
CA ALA A 147 -0.26 0.89 0.07
C ALA A 147 0.21 2.31 -0.25
N LEU A 148 0.55 3.09 0.77
CA LEU A 148 0.88 4.50 0.70
C LEU A 148 2.36 4.71 1.02
N CYS A 149 3.10 5.30 0.10
CA CYS A 149 4.41 5.84 0.43
C CYS A 149 4.25 6.95 1.47
N ARG A 150 5.05 6.93 2.53
CA ARG A 150 5.05 7.94 3.59
C ARG A 150 5.23 9.37 3.08
N ARG A 151 5.87 9.54 1.92
CA ARG A 151 6.15 10.83 1.27
C ARG A 151 5.11 11.23 0.22
N TYR A 152 4.06 10.43 0.04
CA TYR A 152 3.02 10.75 -0.92
C TYR A 152 2.40 12.11 -0.60
N ALA A 153 2.42 13.02 -1.58
CA ALA A 153 1.93 14.39 -1.47
C ALA A 153 2.52 15.21 -0.30
N ASP A 154 3.73 14.87 0.17
CA ASP A 154 4.38 15.49 1.34
C ASP A 154 4.86 16.92 1.08
N GLY A 155 5.14 17.28 -0.17
CA GLY A 155 5.82 18.53 -0.48
C GLY A 155 7.31 18.47 -0.13
N GLU A 156 7.97 19.64 -0.04
CA GLU A 156 9.43 19.77 0.21
C GLU A 156 9.86 19.39 1.65
N SER A 157 9.11 18.55 2.36
CA SER A 157 9.52 18.09 3.68
C SER A 157 10.78 17.23 3.58
N THR A 158 11.81 17.63 4.34
CA THR A 158 13.07 16.90 4.50
C THR A 158 13.07 15.95 5.69
N GLU A 159 11.98 15.93 6.47
CA GLU A 159 11.86 15.06 7.63
C GLU A 159 11.42 13.64 7.23
N THR A 160 11.85 12.64 7.99
CA THR A 160 11.41 11.23 7.83
C THR A 160 9.99 10.96 8.32
N SER A 161 9.19 12.00 8.51
CA SER A 161 7.82 11.93 9.02
C SER A 161 6.85 11.42 7.94
N VAL A 162 5.67 10.97 8.38
CA VAL A 162 4.59 10.58 7.47
C VAL A 162 3.88 11.85 7.02
N SER A 163 3.75 12.02 5.70
CA SER A 163 3.01 13.10 5.07
C SER A 163 1.64 13.32 5.72
N PRO A 164 1.26 14.57 6.05
CA PRO A 164 -0.08 14.87 6.53
C PRO A 164 -1.19 14.43 5.56
N ILE A 165 -0.92 14.37 4.25
CA ILE A 165 -1.88 13.87 3.27
C ILE A 165 -2.09 12.36 3.45
N VAL A 166 -1.02 11.58 3.66
CA VAL A 166 -1.11 10.14 3.95
C VAL A 166 -1.96 9.90 5.19
N LEU A 167 -1.72 10.65 6.27
CA LEU A 167 -2.53 10.55 7.49
C LEU A 167 -4.01 10.89 7.24
N ARG A 168 -4.30 11.94 6.46
CA ARG A 168 -5.66 12.30 6.07
C ARG A 168 -6.35 11.23 5.22
N ILE A 169 -5.61 10.56 4.34
CA ILE A 169 -6.13 9.43 3.55
C ILE A 169 -6.49 8.29 4.49
N CYS A 170 -5.57 7.88 5.37
CA CYS A 170 -5.80 6.79 6.34
C CYS A 170 -7.00 7.05 7.26
N GLN A 171 -7.28 8.30 7.61
CA GLN A 171 -8.46 8.68 8.41
C GLN A 171 -9.79 8.58 7.64
N ARG A 172 -9.77 8.52 6.31
CA ARG A 172 -10.95 8.59 5.44
C ARG A 172 -11.22 7.32 4.66
N VAL A 173 -10.23 6.43 4.54
CA VAL A 173 -10.42 5.12 3.90
C VAL A 173 -10.96 4.12 4.92
N GLU A 174 -11.92 3.30 4.50
CA GLU A 174 -12.41 2.16 5.27
C GLU A 174 -11.59 0.89 5.00
N THR A 175 -10.82 0.89 3.92
CA THR A 175 -9.95 -0.20 3.51
C THR A 175 -8.66 -0.21 4.32
N PRO A 176 -8.10 -1.40 4.64
CA PRO A 176 -6.77 -1.53 5.21
C PRO A 176 -5.73 -0.68 4.45
N ALA A 177 -4.88 0.01 5.20
CA ALA A 177 -3.81 0.85 4.65
C ALA A 177 -2.45 0.37 5.17
N LEU A 178 -1.52 0.11 4.25
CA LEU A 178 -0.11 -0.12 4.52
C LEU A 178 0.64 1.19 4.27
N ILE A 179 1.36 1.72 5.27
CA ILE A 179 2.25 2.87 5.05
C ILE A 179 3.68 2.35 4.97
N TYR A 180 4.40 2.73 3.92
CA TYR A 180 5.80 2.36 3.71
C TYR A 180 6.71 3.58 3.56
#